data_AF-A0A250V5Z1-F1
#
_entry.id   AF-A0A250V5Z1-F1
#
_cell.length_a   1.000
_cell.length_b   1.000
_cell.length_c   1.000
_cell.angle_alpha   90.00
_cell.angle_beta   90.00
_cell.angle_gamma   90.00
#
_symmetry.space_group_name_H-M   'P 1'
#
loop_
_entity.id
_entity.type
_entity.pdbx_description
1 polymer ?
#
loop_
_entity_poly.entity_id
_entity_poly.type
_entity_poly.pdbx_seq_one_letter_code
_entity_poly.pdbx_strand_id
1 'polypeptide(L)'
;MTADRRHGRRVATLATTLAAVALTAGLATGCDGVDNSLDCLQNADTIADSLKAINEAGLDAAKDPTRTDKSIETINKNLDKIDDKTDDGKVDKAVDKLNKAVADYNRAILNGDTDPDSSKINDAADELKNVCTS
;
A
#
# COMPACT_ATOMS: atom_id res chain seq x y z
N MET A 1 13.53 -8.59 44.88
CA MET A 1 14.32 -8.72 43.64
C MET A 1 13.34 -8.95 42.51
N THR A 2 12.99 -7.89 41.77
CA THR A 2 12.07 -7.94 40.63
C THR A 2 12.83 -8.34 39.39
N ALA A 3 12.39 -9.41 38.72
CA ALA A 3 12.99 -9.92 37.51
C ALA A 3 12.67 -8.99 36.34
N ASP A 4 13.65 -8.16 35.98
CA ASP A 4 13.65 -7.37 34.76
C ASP A 4 13.80 -8.34 33.58
N ARG A 5 12.66 -8.72 32.98
CA ARG A 5 12.62 -9.49 31.73
C ARG A 5 13.08 -8.55 30.62
N ARG A 6 14.40 -8.42 30.46
CA ARG A 6 15.02 -7.90 29.25
C ARG A 6 14.51 -8.72 28.08
N HIS A 7 13.48 -8.18 27.42
CA HIS A 7 13.11 -8.53 26.07
C HIS A 7 14.37 -8.37 25.24
N GLY A 8 15.08 -9.48 25.06
CA GLY A 8 16.18 -9.56 24.11
C GLY A 8 15.62 -9.07 22.79
N ARG A 9 16.15 -7.95 22.31
CA ARG A 9 16.03 -7.50 20.92
C ARG A 9 16.53 -8.66 20.08
N ARG A 10 15.62 -9.58 19.75
CA ARG A 10 15.77 -10.44 18.61
C ARG A 10 15.81 -9.47 17.46
N VAL A 11 17.03 -9.18 17.00
CA VAL A 11 17.27 -8.65 15.67
C VAL A 11 16.77 -9.75 14.75
N ALA A 12 15.45 -9.75 14.51
CA ALA A 12 14.86 -10.50 13.45
C ALA A 12 15.43 -9.84 12.20
N THR A 13 16.38 -10.50 11.57
CA THR A 13 16.73 -10.25 10.18
C THR A 13 15.46 -10.58 9.40
N LEU A 14 14.55 -9.62 9.33
CA LEU A 14 13.36 -9.71 8.52
C LEU A 14 13.87 -9.74 7.08
N ALA A 15 13.91 -10.94 6.50
CA ALA A 15 13.98 -11.09 5.07
C ALA A 15 12.63 -10.59 4.53
N THR A 16 12.49 -9.27 4.44
CA THR A 16 11.32 -8.62 3.87
C THR A 16 11.36 -8.88 2.37
N THR A 17 10.64 -9.91 1.94
CA THR A 17 10.25 -10.05 0.53
C THR A 17 9.29 -8.92 0.24
N LEU A 18 9.83 -7.77 -0.19
CA LEU A 18 9.05 -6.67 -0.70
C LEU A 18 8.32 -7.18 -1.92
N ALA A 19 7.00 -7.36 -1.79
CA ALA A 19 6.14 -7.53 -2.94
C ALA A 19 6.19 -6.21 -3.72
N ALA A 20 7.08 -6.13 -4.71
CA ALA A 20 7.07 -5.06 -5.67
C ALA A 20 5.80 -5.22 -6.51
N VAL A 21 4.74 -4.57 -6.07
CA VAL A 21 3.46 -4.57 -6.78
C VAL A 21 3.64 -3.71 -8.04
N ALA A 22 3.98 -4.36 -9.15
CA ALA A 22 4.12 -3.74 -10.47
C ALA A 22 2.74 -3.46 -11.08
N LEU A 23 2.01 -2.51 -10.52
CA LEU A 23 0.67 -2.09 -10.99
C LEU A 23 0.71 -1.40 -12.36
N THR A 24 1.87 -0.94 -12.81
CA THR A 24 2.00 -0.10 -14.01
C THR A 24 1.81 -0.83 -15.34
N ALA A 25 1.85 -2.17 -15.38
CA ALA A 25 1.72 -2.90 -16.64
C ALA A 25 0.28 -3.23 -17.06
N GLY A 26 -0.65 -3.38 -16.10
CA GLY A 26 -2.01 -3.85 -16.39
C GLY A 26 -2.96 -2.81 -16.99
N LEU A 27 -2.67 -1.53 -16.78
CA LEU A 27 -3.56 -0.42 -17.18
C LEU A 27 -3.39 -0.03 -18.66
N ALA A 28 -2.24 -0.33 -19.28
CA ALA A 28 -1.92 0.13 -20.63
C ALA A 28 -2.63 -0.66 -21.75
N THR A 29 -3.13 -1.88 -21.48
CA THR A 29 -3.76 -2.74 -22.51
C THR A 29 -5.28 -2.79 -22.43
N GLY A 30 -5.91 -1.98 -21.58
CA GLY A 30 -7.37 -1.97 -21.36
C GLY A 30 -8.13 -0.71 -21.80
N CYS A 31 -7.43 0.35 -22.22
CA CYS A 31 -8.07 1.62 -22.60
C CYS A 31 -8.33 1.71 -24.12
N ASP A 32 -9.46 1.18 -24.58
CA ASP A 32 -10.02 1.50 -25.91
C ASP A 32 -11.21 2.49 -25.83
N GLY A 33 -11.48 3.07 -24.66
CA GLY A 33 -12.61 4.00 -24.43
C GLY A 33 -12.16 5.36 -23.88
N VAL A 34 -11.86 6.31 -24.77
CA VAL A 34 -11.24 7.61 -24.46
C VAL A 34 -12.04 8.48 -23.46
N ASP A 35 -13.35 8.27 -23.32
CA ASP A 35 -14.20 9.00 -22.37
C ASP A 35 -14.21 8.41 -20.94
N ASN A 36 -14.06 7.08 -20.77
CA ASN A 36 -13.96 6.43 -19.44
C ASN A 36 -12.54 6.50 -18.86
N SER A 37 -11.53 6.70 -19.71
CA SER A 37 -10.12 6.73 -19.30
C SER A 37 -9.77 7.93 -18.43
N LEU A 38 -10.47 9.07 -18.57
CA LEU A 38 -10.17 10.28 -17.81
C LEU A 38 -10.70 10.23 -16.37
N ASP A 39 -11.82 9.54 -16.11
CA ASP A 39 -12.28 9.25 -14.74
C ASP A 39 -11.39 8.21 -14.05
N CYS A 40 -10.73 7.30 -14.80
CA CYS A 40 -9.70 6.42 -14.24
C CYS A 40 -8.37 7.13 -13.87
N LEU A 41 -8.25 8.42 -14.18
CA LEU A 41 -7.05 9.23 -13.96
C LEU A 41 -7.25 10.43 -13.03
N GLN A 42 -8.50 10.81 -12.73
CA GLN A 42 -8.76 11.91 -11.80
C GLN A 42 -8.29 11.54 -10.39
N ASN A 43 -7.64 12.49 -9.71
CA ASN A 43 -6.99 12.35 -8.39
C ASN A 43 -5.84 11.33 -8.27
N ALA A 44 -5.43 10.69 -9.37
CA ALA A 44 -4.38 9.68 -9.37
C ALA A 44 -3.02 10.18 -8.88
N ASP A 45 -2.66 11.46 -9.08
CA ASP A 45 -1.35 11.99 -8.70
C ASP A 45 -1.11 12.00 -7.19
N THR A 46 -2.06 12.52 -6.40
CA THR A 46 -1.92 12.58 -4.93
C THR A 46 -1.91 11.18 -4.32
N ILE A 47 -2.69 10.30 -4.91
CA ILE A 47 -2.75 8.90 -4.54
C ILE A 47 -1.43 8.18 -4.89
N ALA A 48 -0.91 8.38 -6.10
CA ALA A 48 0.35 7.81 -6.56
C ALA A 48 1.53 8.28 -5.69
N ASP A 49 1.55 9.55 -5.32
CA ASP A 49 2.54 10.10 -4.37
C ASP A 49 2.44 9.42 -3.00
N SER A 50 1.22 9.17 -2.53
CA SER A 50 0.97 8.50 -1.25
C SER A 50 1.42 7.03 -1.28
N LEU A 51 1.17 6.33 -2.40
CA LEU A 51 1.68 4.99 -2.68
C LEU A 51 3.20 4.94 -2.71
N LYS A 52 3.82 5.89 -3.39
CA LYS A 52 5.28 6.01 -3.45
C LYS A 52 5.85 6.19 -2.06
N ALA A 53 5.27 7.07 -1.24
CA ALA A 53 5.69 7.28 0.14
C ALA A 53 5.51 6.02 1.02
N ILE A 54 4.42 5.26 0.84
CA ILE A 54 4.19 3.97 1.51
C ILE A 54 5.29 2.96 1.13
N ASN A 55 5.59 2.85 -0.16
CA ASN A 55 6.60 1.90 -0.65
C ASN A 55 8.02 2.31 -0.21
N GLU A 56 8.35 3.60 -0.26
CA GLU A 56 9.60 4.15 0.26
C GLU A 56 9.74 3.93 1.77
N ALA A 57 8.66 4.07 2.53
CA ALA A 57 8.66 3.79 3.97
C ALA A 57 8.93 2.31 4.26
N GLY A 58 8.31 1.39 3.51
CA GLY A 58 8.58 -0.04 3.59
C GLY A 58 10.05 -0.36 3.26
N LEU A 59 10.59 0.22 2.19
CA LEU A 59 11.99 0.07 1.78
C LEU A 59 12.97 0.62 2.81
N ASP A 60 12.67 1.77 3.40
CA ASP A 60 13.53 2.40 4.42
C ASP A 60 13.58 1.57 5.70
N ALA A 61 12.46 0.98 6.14
CA ALA A 61 12.45 0.09 7.30
C ALA A 61 13.13 -1.26 7.01
N ALA A 62 13.01 -1.78 5.78
CA ALA A 62 13.74 -2.97 5.35
C ALA A 62 15.27 -2.75 5.37
N LYS A 63 15.73 -1.54 5.01
CA LYS A 63 17.15 -1.16 5.04
C LYS A 63 17.64 -0.86 6.47
N ASP A 64 16.80 -0.24 7.29
CA ASP A 64 17.10 0.14 8.66
C ASP A 64 15.94 -0.23 9.60
N PRO A 65 16.04 -1.35 10.33
CA PRO A 65 15.00 -1.81 11.23
C PRO A 65 14.66 -0.82 12.36
N THR A 66 15.55 0.13 12.66
CA THR A 66 15.29 1.17 13.68
C THR A 66 14.27 2.21 13.22
N ARG A 67 13.96 2.25 11.91
CA ARG A 67 13.00 3.18 11.31
C ARG A 67 11.58 2.61 11.18
N THR A 68 11.35 1.37 11.60
CA THR A 68 10.06 0.68 11.50
C THR A 68 8.89 1.52 12.02
N ASP A 69 9.00 2.09 13.23
CA ASP A 69 7.93 2.91 13.82
C ASP A 69 7.61 4.15 12.96
N LYS A 70 8.65 4.83 12.48
CA LYS A 70 8.52 6.00 11.59
C LYS A 70 7.94 5.62 10.24
N SER A 71 8.26 4.43 9.73
CA SER A 71 7.69 3.92 8.49
C SER A 71 6.20 3.60 8.65
N ILE A 72 5.79 2.97 9.75
CA ILE A 72 4.37 2.73 10.05
C ILE A 72 3.61 4.07 10.20
N GLU A 73 4.19 5.06 10.88
CA GLU A 73 3.60 6.39 10.99
C GLU A 73 3.44 7.06 9.62
N THR A 74 4.46 6.96 8.76
CA THR A 74 4.40 7.49 7.39
C THR A 74 3.32 6.79 6.57
N ILE A 75 3.16 5.48 6.72
CA ILE A 75 2.10 4.71 6.06
C ILE A 75 0.72 5.21 6.53
N ASN A 76 0.48 5.29 7.83
CA ASN A 76 -0.80 5.73 8.39
C ASN A 76 -1.15 7.16 7.94
N LYS A 77 -0.18 8.09 8.01
CA LYS A 77 -0.39 9.47 7.57
C LYS A 77 -0.77 9.58 6.09
N ASN A 78 -0.24 8.72 5.24
CA ASN A 78 -0.59 8.73 3.82
C ASN A 78 -1.93 8.02 3.58
N LEU A 79 -2.31 7.04 4.38
CA LEU A 79 -3.67 6.47 4.35
C LEU A 79 -4.73 7.51 4.70
N ASP A 80 -4.52 8.29 5.76
CA ASP A 80 -5.44 9.35 6.16
C ASP A 80 -5.61 10.39 5.04
N LYS A 81 -4.51 10.77 4.38
CA LYS A 81 -4.56 11.68 3.23
C LYS A 81 -5.31 11.10 2.04
N ILE A 82 -5.19 9.81 1.77
CA ILE A 82 -5.94 9.17 0.70
C ILE A 82 -7.43 9.19 1.05
N ASP A 83 -7.81 8.80 2.27
CA ASP A 83 -9.19 8.82 2.74
C ASP A 83 -9.82 10.23 2.59
N ASP A 84 -9.08 11.27 2.99
CA ASP A 84 -9.49 12.68 2.86
C ASP A 84 -9.60 13.20 1.41
N LYS A 85 -9.00 12.49 0.44
CA LYS A 85 -8.89 12.93 -0.97
C LYS A 85 -9.65 12.07 -1.96
N THR A 86 -10.22 10.97 -1.49
CA THR A 86 -10.97 10.06 -2.34
C THR A 86 -12.42 10.53 -2.38
N ASP A 87 -12.86 11.06 -3.52
CA ASP A 87 -14.26 11.42 -3.74
C ASP A 87 -15.15 10.16 -3.86
N ASP A 88 -16.48 10.34 -3.96
CA ASP A 88 -17.45 9.24 -4.03
C ASP A 88 -17.44 8.45 -5.36
N GLY A 89 -16.55 8.83 -6.29
CA GLY A 89 -16.35 8.18 -7.58
C GLY A 89 -15.99 6.70 -7.45
N LYS A 90 -16.54 5.87 -8.35
CA LYS A 90 -16.27 4.43 -8.32
C LYS A 90 -14.78 4.10 -8.53
N VAL A 91 -14.11 4.86 -9.40
CA VAL A 91 -12.68 4.69 -9.66
C VAL A 91 -11.88 5.08 -8.42
N ASP A 92 -12.10 6.29 -7.90
CA ASP A 92 -11.39 6.79 -6.72
C ASP A 92 -11.48 5.79 -5.56
N LYS A 93 -12.68 5.26 -5.29
CA LYS A 93 -12.89 4.21 -4.28
C LYS A 93 -12.13 2.91 -4.55
N ALA A 94 -12.09 2.46 -5.81
CA ALA A 94 -11.35 1.26 -6.17
C ALA A 94 -9.84 1.45 -5.99
N VAL A 95 -9.34 2.64 -6.36
CA VAL A 95 -7.94 3.02 -6.14
C VAL A 95 -7.63 3.13 -4.64
N ASP A 96 -8.48 3.77 -3.83
CA ASP A 96 -8.33 3.85 -2.37
C ASP A 96 -8.24 2.47 -1.71
N LYS A 97 -9.14 1.56 -2.06
CA LYS A 97 -9.11 0.17 -1.58
C LYS A 97 -7.78 -0.51 -1.88
N LEU A 98 -7.26 -0.31 -3.09
CA LEU A 98 -5.96 -0.87 -3.49
C LEU A 98 -4.82 -0.28 -2.64
N ASN A 99 -4.82 1.04 -2.41
CA ASN A 99 -3.81 1.67 -1.56
C ASN A 99 -3.84 1.17 -0.12
N LYS A 100 -5.05 1.07 0.45
CA LYS A 100 -5.27 0.54 1.80
C LYS A 100 -4.78 -0.90 1.90
N ALA A 101 -5.06 -1.74 0.90
CA ALA A 101 -4.57 -3.11 0.87
C ALA A 101 -3.03 -3.20 0.84
N VAL A 102 -2.36 -2.38 0.02
CA VAL A 102 -0.89 -2.32 -0.05
C VAL A 102 -0.28 -1.81 1.26
N ALA A 103 -0.89 -0.80 1.87
CA ALA A 103 -0.45 -0.26 3.15
C ALA A 103 -0.61 -1.26 4.30
N ASP A 104 -1.75 -1.95 4.36
CA ASP A 104 -2.03 -3.00 5.33
C ASP A 104 -1.01 -4.14 5.21
N TYR A 105 -0.72 -4.58 3.98
CA TYR A 105 0.29 -5.59 3.68
C TYR A 105 1.68 -5.16 4.18
N ASN A 106 2.12 -3.93 3.86
CA ASN A 106 3.38 -3.40 4.35
C ASN A 106 3.41 -3.31 5.89
N ARG A 107 2.31 -2.87 6.53
CA ARG A 107 2.22 -2.79 7.98
C ARG A 107 2.28 -4.16 8.64
N ALA A 108 1.69 -5.19 8.04
CA ALA A 108 1.82 -6.57 8.52
C ALA A 108 3.28 -7.03 8.50
N ILE A 109 4.00 -6.81 7.39
CA ILE A 109 5.44 -7.08 7.30
C ILE A 109 6.23 -6.36 8.38
N LEU A 110 5.98 -5.05 8.56
CA LEU A 110 6.67 -4.22 9.54
C LEU A 110 6.38 -4.64 10.99
N ASN A 111 5.21 -5.24 11.25
CA ASN A 111 4.85 -5.82 12.53
C ASN A 111 5.39 -7.25 12.73
N GLY A 112 6.19 -7.76 11.78
CA GLY A 112 6.86 -9.05 11.87
C GLY A 112 6.10 -10.22 11.27
N ASP A 113 5.03 -9.96 10.50
CA ASP A 113 4.40 -10.98 9.67
C ASP A 113 5.34 -11.34 8.50
N THR A 114 5.67 -12.63 8.39
CA THR A 114 6.54 -13.15 7.32
C THR A 114 5.76 -13.70 6.13
N ASP A 115 4.44 -13.83 6.24
CA ASP A 115 3.56 -14.31 5.17
C ASP A 115 2.24 -13.52 5.17
N PRO A 116 2.30 -12.20 4.90
CA PRO A 116 1.11 -11.38 4.93
C PRO A 116 0.16 -11.74 3.79
N ASP A 117 -1.13 -11.74 4.06
CA ASP A 117 -2.15 -12.02 3.07
C ASP A 117 -2.22 -10.93 1.98
N SER A 118 -1.98 -11.31 0.74
CA SER A 118 -2.06 -10.44 -0.43
C SER A 118 -3.39 -10.50 -1.16
N SER A 119 -4.35 -11.34 -0.72
CA SER A 119 -5.64 -11.50 -1.40
C SER A 119 -6.39 -10.17 -1.54
N LYS A 120 -6.33 -9.32 -0.51
CA LYS A 120 -6.94 -7.99 -0.52
C LYS A 120 -6.39 -7.06 -1.60
N ILE A 121 -5.11 -7.22 -1.97
CA ILE A 121 -4.50 -6.45 -3.07
C ILE A 121 -5.08 -6.93 -4.40
N ASN A 122 -5.20 -8.26 -4.57
CA ASN A 122 -5.78 -8.85 -5.78
C ASN A 122 -7.27 -8.47 -5.92
N ASP A 123 -8.05 -8.57 -4.86
CA ASP A 123 -9.47 -8.22 -4.85
C ASP A 123 -9.67 -6.74 -5.24
N ALA A 124 -8.84 -5.84 -4.68
CA ALA A 124 -8.90 -4.41 -5.02
C ALA A 124 -8.45 -4.12 -6.45
N ALA A 125 -7.44 -4.84 -6.96
CA ALA A 125 -7.00 -4.72 -8.34
C ALA A 125 -8.08 -5.21 -9.34
N ASP A 126 -8.77 -6.31 -9.01
CA ASP A 126 -9.88 -6.84 -9.80
C ASP A 126 -11.07 -5.87 -9.78
N GLU A 127 -11.38 -5.26 -8.62
CA GLU A 127 -12.40 -4.21 -8.54
C GLU A 127 -12.05 -3.01 -9.42
N LEU A 128 -10.82 -2.51 -9.37
CA LEU A 128 -10.36 -1.40 -10.21
C LEU A 128 -10.47 -1.73 -11.70
N LYS A 129 -10.07 -2.94 -12.09
CA LYS A 129 -10.21 -3.43 -13.46
C LYS A 129 -11.68 -3.43 -13.89
N ASN A 130 -12.59 -3.93 -13.04
CA ASN A 130 -14.01 -3.98 -13.35
C ASN A 130 -14.61 -2.59 -13.50
N VAL A 131 -14.22 -1.63 -12.64
CA VAL A 131 -14.69 -0.25 -12.73
C VAL A 131 -14.18 0.43 -14.00
N CYS A 132 -12.91 0.25 -14.39
CA CYS A 132 -12.36 0.86 -15.61
C CYS A 132 -12.81 0.16 -16.91
N THR A 133 -13.43 -1.03 -16.85
CA THR A 133 -13.92 -1.79 -18.02
C THR A 133 -15.45 -1.81 -18.16
N SER A 134 -16.18 -1.27 -17.18
CA SER A 134 -17.65 -1.20 -17.17
C SER A 134 -18.20 0.10 -17.76
#